data_AF-A0A7C4Q5S2-F1
#
_entry.id   AF-A0A7C4Q5S2-F1
#
_cell.length_a   1.000
_cell.length_b   1.000
_cell.length_c   1.000
_cell.angle_alpha   90.00
_cell.angle_beta   90.00
_cell.angle_gamma   90.00
#
_symmetry.space_group_name_H-M   'P 1'
#
loop_
_entity.id
_entity.type
_entity.pdbx_description
1 polymer ?
#
loop_
_entity_poly.entity_id
_entity_poly.type
_entity_poly.pdbx_seq_one_letter_code
_entity_poly.pdbx_strand_id
1 'polypeptide(L)'
;PSNERLEFLGDSVLSLITSVYLFKNYPHLKEGEYTEIKSAIVKTDSLFRAAKSLDLGKYLLLSKGERKENGNENKNILADCFEALIGCIFLDQNFETAYQFVGKFLFQQQLDYIVRNKLYCSNKSKLQEYFQRKYKRVPIYRLLSEKGPEHKKTFKVGVFFSYKKLGEGEAFSKKEAEEEAAKKALQNLKFLL
;
A
#
# COMPACT_ATOMS: atom_id res chain seq x y z
N PRO A 1 14.59 -21.04 -15.81
CA PRO A 1 13.71 -19.88 -16.10
C PRO A 1 13.44 -19.10 -14.79
N SER A 2 13.37 -17.77 -14.82
CA SER A 2 12.94 -16.94 -13.69
C SER A 2 11.42 -17.05 -13.49
N ASN A 3 10.93 -16.62 -12.32
CA ASN A 3 9.50 -16.59 -11.99
C ASN A 3 8.78 -15.30 -12.44
N GLU A 4 9.47 -14.34 -13.07
CA GLU A 4 8.93 -13.02 -13.46
C GLU A 4 7.67 -13.12 -14.35
N ARG A 5 7.59 -14.12 -15.23
CA ARG A 5 6.38 -14.35 -16.05
C ARG A 5 5.19 -14.83 -15.24
N LEU A 6 5.45 -15.60 -14.18
CA LEU A 6 4.43 -16.09 -13.26
C LEU A 6 4.00 -14.99 -12.30
N GLU A 7 4.93 -14.15 -11.84
CA GLU A 7 4.66 -12.92 -11.07
C GLU A 7 3.70 -12.00 -11.84
N PHE A 8 4.03 -11.66 -13.09
CA PHE A 8 3.19 -10.83 -13.95
C PHE A 8 1.75 -11.35 -14.07
N LEU A 9 1.58 -12.66 -14.29
CA LEU A 9 0.27 -13.29 -14.34
C LEU A 9 -0.41 -13.26 -12.95
N GLY A 10 0.36 -13.55 -11.91
CA GLY A 10 -0.05 -13.57 -10.52
C GLY A 10 -0.61 -12.25 -10.03
N ASP A 11 0.04 -11.12 -10.35
CA ASP A 11 -0.46 -9.78 -10.05
C ASP A 11 -1.83 -9.54 -10.70
N SER A 12 -1.97 -9.88 -11.99
CA SER A 12 -3.26 -9.74 -12.70
C SER A 12 -4.37 -10.59 -12.07
N VAL A 13 -4.06 -11.83 -11.68
CA VAL A 13 -5.00 -12.73 -11.02
C VAL A 13 -5.35 -12.21 -9.62
N LEU A 14 -4.37 -11.79 -8.83
CA LEU A 14 -4.55 -11.19 -7.50
C LEU A 14 -5.41 -9.92 -7.58
N SER A 15 -5.17 -9.08 -8.57
CA SER A 15 -5.91 -7.86 -8.85
C SER A 15 -7.39 -8.15 -9.12
N LEU A 16 -7.69 -9.19 -9.91
CA LEU A 16 -9.05 -9.66 -10.15
C LEU A 16 -9.69 -10.24 -8.88
N ILE A 17 -9.02 -11.17 -8.20
CA ILE A 17 -9.49 -11.79 -6.96
C ILE A 17 -9.83 -10.74 -5.91
N THR A 18 -8.96 -9.74 -5.72
CA THR A 18 -9.19 -8.63 -4.79
C THR A 18 -10.43 -7.83 -5.17
N SER A 19 -10.62 -7.54 -6.44
CA SER A 19 -11.79 -6.80 -6.93
C SER A 19 -13.09 -7.59 -6.67
N VAL A 20 -13.09 -8.89 -7.00
CA VAL A 20 -14.22 -9.80 -6.73
C VAL A 20 -14.52 -9.90 -5.23
N TYR A 21 -13.49 -10.06 -4.40
CA TYR A 21 -13.63 -10.18 -2.96
C TYR A 21 -14.21 -8.91 -2.35
N LEU A 22 -13.69 -7.73 -2.72
CA LEU A 22 -14.19 -6.45 -2.22
C LEU A 22 -15.63 -6.20 -2.63
N PHE A 23 -15.97 -6.46 -3.89
CA PHE A 23 -17.34 -6.30 -4.40
C PHE A 23 -18.34 -7.18 -3.65
N LYS A 24 -17.99 -8.45 -3.38
CA LYS A 24 -18.88 -9.40 -2.69
C LYS A 24 -19.02 -9.11 -1.19
N ASN A 25 -17.92 -8.79 -0.51
CA ASN A 25 -17.89 -8.74 0.96
C ASN A 25 -18.07 -7.34 1.55
N TYR A 26 -17.87 -6.29 0.75
CA TYR A 26 -17.95 -4.90 1.18
C TYR A 26 -18.90 -4.06 0.30
N PRO A 27 -20.18 -4.44 0.18
CA PRO A 27 -21.14 -3.78 -0.74
C PRO A 27 -21.51 -2.34 -0.33
N HIS A 28 -21.13 -1.91 0.88
CA HIS A 28 -21.41 -0.58 1.43
C HIS A 28 -20.34 0.46 1.09
N LEU A 29 -19.21 0.03 0.52
CA LEU A 29 -18.12 0.91 0.13
C LEU A 29 -18.42 1.62 -1.20
N LYS A 30 -17.89 2.83 -1.34
CA LYS A 30 -17.93 3.58 -2.60
C LYS A 30 -16.84 3.08 -3.55
N GLU A 31 -17.03 3.32 -4.85
CA GLU A 31 -16.07 2.95 -5.89
C GLU A 31 -14.63 3.43 -5.58
N GLY A 32 -14.47 4.69 -5.16
CA GLY A 32 -13.16 5.23 -4.79
C GLY A 32 -12.49 4.51 -3.62
N GLU A 33 -13.29 3.98 -2.67
CA GLU A 33 -12.78 3.20 -1.54
C GLU A 33 -12.29 1.83 -2.00
N TYR A 34 -12.94 1.19 -2.98
CA TYR A 34 -12.44 -0.07 -3.55
C TYR A 34 -11.06 0.09 -4.15
N THR A 35 -10.83 1.16 -4.91
CA THR A 35 -9.52 1.45 -5.51
C THR A 35 -8.46 1.68 -4.44
N GLU A 36 -8.74 2.50 -3.42
CA GLU A 36 -7.78 2.75 -2.33
C GLU A 36 -7.48 1.46 -1.53
N ILE A 37 -8.49 0.66 -1.20
CA ILE A 37 -8.31 -0.60 -0.46
C ILE A 37 -7.52 -1.61 -1.27
N LYS A 38 -7.84 -1.76 -2.56
CA LYS A 38 -7.11 -2.64 -3.47
C LYS A 38 -5.63 -2.27 -3.50
N SER A 39 -5.29 -1.00 -3.70
CA SER A 39 -3.90 -0.53 -3.65
C SER A 39 -3.23 -0.76 -2.28
N ALA A 40 -4.00 -0.72 -1.19
CA ALA A 40 -3.47 -0.92 0.16
C ALA A 40 -3.18 -2.39 0.50
N ILE A 41 -3.96 -3.35 -0.02
CA ILE A 41 -3.80 -4.78 0.27
C ILE A 41 -2.81 -5.49 -0.66
N VAL A 42 -2.68 -5.04 -1.92
CA VAL A 42 -1.76 -5.64 -2.90
C VAL A 42 -0.37 -5.01 -2.88
N LYS A 43 -0.06 -4.15 -1.91
CA LYS A 43 1.27 -3.54 -1.79
C LYS A 43 2.31 -4.55 -1.31
N THR A 44 3.57 -4.31 -1.68
CA THR A 44 4.74 -5.13 -1.31
C THR A 44 4.80 -5.51 0.16
N ASP A 45 4.49 -4.59 1.09
CA ASP A 45 4.46 -4.91 2.53
C ASP A 45 3.45 -6.01 2.90
N SER A 46 2.28 -5.99 2.28
CA SER A 46 1.22 -6.94 2.56
C SER A 46 1.54 -8.31 1.97
N LEU A 47 2.06 -8.33 0.73
CA LEU A 47 2.48 -9.55 0.06
C LEU A 47 3.69 -10.19 0.74
N PHE A 48 4.67 -9.39 1.16
CA PHE A 48 5.81 -9.84 1.95
C PHE A 48 5.38 -10.53 3.26
N ARG A 49 4.43 -9.95 3.99
CA ARG A 49 3.90 -10.57 5.22
C ARG A 49 3.21 -11.91 4.93
N ALA A 50 2.42 -11.98 3.86
CA ALA A 50 1.78 -13.22 3.44
C ALA A 50 2.82 -14.28 3.06
N ALA A 51 3.84 -13.90 2.29
CA ALA A 51 4.98 -14.75 1.92
C ALA A 51 5.75 -15.27 3.14
N LYS A 52 6.01 -14.42 4.14
CA LYS A 52 6.65 -14.80 5.40
C LYS A 52 5.78 -15.76 6.21
N SER A 53 4.47 -15.57 6.24
CA SER A 53 3.55 -16.48 6.96
C SER A 53 3.55 -17.91 6.39
N LEU A 54 3.96 -18.05 5.12
CA LEU A 54 4.10 -19.31 4.40
C LEU A 54 5.55 -19.83 4.37
N ASP A 55 6.49 -19.14 5.03
CA ASP A 55 7.91 -19.47 4.99
C ASP A 55 8.49 -19.56 3.56
N LEU A 56 7.95 -18.80 2.58
CA LEU A 56 8.32 -18.94 1.16
C LEU A 56 9.83 -18.78 0.91
N GLY A 57 10.51 -17.99 1.74
CA GLY A 57 11.96 -17.79 1.66
C GLY A 57 12.77 -19.08 1.73
N LYS A 58 12.28 -20.12 2.43
CA LYS A 58 12.95 -21.42 2.54
C LYS A 58 12.96 -22.19 1.22
N TYR A 59 12.02 -21.91 0.33
CA TYR A 59 11.81 -22.63 -0.92
C TYR A 59 12.40 -21.90 -2.14
N LEU A 60 12.91 -20.67 -1.95
CA LEU A 60 13.48 -19.87 -3.03
C LEU A 60 14.80 -20.47 -3.56
N LEU A 61 14.83 -20.66 -4.88
CA LEU A 61 16.04 -20.98 -5.63
C LEU A 61 16.71 -19.66 -6.04
N LEU A 62 17.77 -19.30 -5.31
CA LEU A 62 18.50 -18.05 -5.49
C LEU A 62 19.89 -18.29 -6.06
N SER A 63 20.39 -17.33 -6.82
CA SER A 63 21.80 -17.32 -7.25
C SER A 63 22.72 -17.24 -6.02
N LYS A 64 23.99 -17.62 -6.19
CA LYS A 64 24.98 -17.52 -5.10
C LYS A 64 25.17 -16.08 -4.60
N GLY A 65 25.07 -15.08 -5.48
CA GLY A 65 25.16 -13.67 -5.12
C GLY A 65 23.95 -13.23 -4.30
N GLU A 66 22.75 -13.50 -4.81
CA GLU A 66 21.49 -13.15 -4.17
C GLU A 66 21.35 -13.81 -2.78
N ARG A 67 21.79 -15.06 -2.65
CA ARG A 67 21.80 -15.74 -1.34
C ARG A 67 22.77 -15.10 -0.35
N LYS A 68 23.91 -14.56 -0.79
CA LYS A 68 24.85 -13.85 0.09
C LYS A 68 24.29 -12.53 0.60
N GLU A 69 23.38 -11.92 -0.16
CA GLU A 69 22.70 -10.67 0.21
C GLU A 69 21.39 -10.92 0.99
N ASN A 70 21.17 -12.14 1.48
CA ASN A 70 19.95 -12.55 2.18
C ASN A 70 18.68 -12.37 1.33
N GLY A 71 18.75 -12.65 0.02
CA GLY A 71 17.61 -12.54 -0.89
C GLY A 71 16.38 -13.36 -0.46
N ASN A 72 16.57 -14.43 0.32
CA ASN A 72 15.48 -15.23 0.89
C ASN A 72 14.70 -14.51 2.02
N GLU A 73 15.20 -13.36 2.47
CA GLU A 73 14.53 -12.46 3.40
C GLU A 73 14.20 -11.11 2.77
N ASN A 74 14.64 -10.89 1.53
CA ASN A 74 14.39 -9.66 0.82
C ASN A 74 12.88 -9.46 0.59
N LYS A 75 12.43 -8.25 0.94
CA LYS A 75 11.02 -7.88 0.92
C LYS A 75 10.40 -7.98 -0.48
N ASN A 76 11.10 -7.47 -1.49
CA ASN A 76 10.59 -7.45 -2.87
C ASN A 76 10.55 -8.87 -3.42
N ILE A 77 11.66 -9.61 -3.30
CA ILE A 77 11.74 -11.00 -3.79
C ILE A 77 10.64 -11.89 -3.20
N LEU A 78 10.34 -11.73 -1.92
CA LEU A 78 9.29 -12.51 -1.27
C LEU A 78 7.87 -12.07 -1.69
N ALA A 79 7.65 -10.78 -1.93
CA ALA A 79 6.39 -10.28 -2.47
C ALA A 79 6.16 -10.82 -3.89
N ASP A 80 7.16 -10.69 -4.76
CA ASP A 80 7.12 -11.17 -6.15
C ASP A 80 6.95 -12.70 -6.19
N CYS A 81 7.59 -13.43 -5.26
CA CYS A 81 7.40 -14.87 -5.12
C CYS A 81 5.97 -15.25 -4.72
N PHE A 82 5.30 -14.45 -3.88
CA PHE A 82 3.92 -14.70 -3.49
C PHE A 82 2.97 -14.49 -4.67
N GLU A 83 3.19 -13.46 -5.49
CA GLU A 83 2.43 -13.27 -6.74
C GLU A 83 2.68 -14.41 -7.71
N ALA A 84 3.94 -14.79 -7.92
CA ALA A 84 4.27 -15.93 -8.77
C ALA A 84 3.59 -17.23 -8.31
N LEU A 85 3.49 -17.45 -6.99
CA LEU A 85 2.77 -18.60 -6.44
C LEU A 85 1.26 -18.54 -6.75
N ILE A 86 0.64 -17.36 -6.68
CA ILE A 86 -0.76 -17.18 -7.11
C ILE A 86 -0.90 -17.53 -8.60
N GLY A 87 0.01 -17.04 -9.43
CA GLY A 87 0.06 -17.36 -10.87
C GLY A 87 0.18 -18.86 -11.11
N CYS A 88 1.03 -19.56 -10.36
CA CYS A 88 1.15 -21.02 -10.42
C CYS A 88 -0.15 -21.73 -10.03
N ILE A 89 -0.77 -21.38 -8.89
CA ILE A 89 -2.01 -22.02 -8.43
C ILE A 89 -3.14 -21.83 -9.46
N PHE A 90 -3.21 -20.64 -10.05
CA PHE A 90 -4.19 -20.35 -11.10
C PHE A 90 -4.00 -21.21 -12.35
N LEU A 91 -2.75 -21.40 -12.80
CA LEU A 91 -2.43 -22.20 -13.98
C LEU A 91 -2.54 -23.71 -13.74
N ASP A 92 -2.07 -24.19 -12.59
CA ASP A 92 -2.05 -25.61 -12.24
C ASP A 92 -3.45 -26.13 -11.87
N GLN A 93 -4.27 -25.27 -11.26
CA GLN A 93 -5.62 -25.62 -10.84
C GLN A 93 -6.67 -24.75 -11.54
N ASN A 94 -7.12 -23.68 -10.88
CA ASN A 94 -8.16 -22.79 -11.40
C ASN A 94 -8.27 -21.50 -10.55
N PHE A 95 -9.14 -20.60 -11.00
CA PHE A 95 -9.44 -19.34 -10.31
C PHE A 95 -9.98 -19.55 -8.88
N GLU A 96 -10.85 -20.53 -8.65
CA GLU A 96 -11.48 -20.73 -7.35
C GLU A 96 -10.46 -21.17 -6.29
N THR A 97 -9.54 -22.07 -6.64
CA THR A 97 -8.43 -22.44 -5.73
C THR A 97 -7.56 -21.22 -5.42
N ALA A 98 -7.20 -20.42 -6.44
CA ALA A 98 -6.42 -19.20 -6.22
C ALA A 98 -7.18 -18.19 -5.33
N TYR A 99 -8.48 -18.02 -5.55
CA TYR A 99 -9.35 -17.16 -4.74
C TYR A 99 -9.38 -17.58 -3.27
N GLN A 100 -9.51 -18.89 -2.99
CA GLN A 100 -9.48 -19.42 -1.63
C GLN A 100 -8.10 -19.26 -0.97
N PHE A 101 -7.03 -19.50 -1.73
CA PHE A 101 -5.66 -19.30 -1.26
C PHE A 101 -5.42 -17.85 -0.82
N VAL A 102 -5.73 -16.88 -1.69
CA VAL A 102 -5.58 -15.45 -1.37
C VAL A 102 -6.49 -15.05 -0.22
N GLY A 103 -7.73 -15.55 -0.19
CA GLY A 103 -8.66 -15.34 0.92
C GLY A 103 -8.07 -15.73 2.27
N LYS A 104 -7.45 -16.91 2.35
CA LYS A 104 -6.85 -17.46 3.57
C LYS A 104 -5.55 -16.77 3.98
N PHE A 105 -4.63 -16.56 3.03
CA PHE A 105 -3.26 -16.14 3.36
C PHE A 105 -3.00 -14.64 3.24
N LEU A 106 -3.85 -13.91 2.52
CA LEU A 106 -3.74 -12.46 2.39
C LEU A 106 -4.90 -11.74 3.09
N PHE A 107 -6.14 -12.07 2.73
CA PHE A 107 -7.29 -11.26 3.16
C PHE A 107 -7.64 -11.46 4.64
N GLN A 108 -7.80 -12.71 5.10
CA GLN A 108 -8.14 -12.99 6.51
C GLN A 108 -7.11 -12.41 7.49
N GLN A 109 -5.83 -12.33 7.10
CA GLN A 109 -4.77 -11.83 7.96
C GLN A 109 -4.71 -10.29 8.01
N GLN A 110 -5.12 -9.60 6.93
CA GLN A 110 -4.76 -8.18 6.75
C GLN A 110 -5.92 -7.29 6.32
N LEU A 111 -6.82 -7.78 5.47
CA LEU A 111 -7.81 -6.93 4.80
C LEU A 111 -8.83 -6.34 5.79
N ASP A 112 -9.38 -7.16 6.68
CA ASP A 112 -10.32 -6.69 7.71
C ASP A 112 -9.71 -5.60 8.58
N TYR A 113 -8.44 -5.75 8.96
CA TYR A 113 -7.71 -4.75 9.74
C TYR A 113 -7.51 -3.45 8.94
N ILE A 114 -7.16 -3.54 7.65
CA ILE A 114 -7.01 -2.39 6.76
C ILE A 114 -8.33 -1.63 6.61
N VAL A 115 -9.44 -2.36 6.39
CA VAL A 115 -10.75 -1.74 6.17
C VAL A 115 -11.28 -1.11 7.45
N ARG A 116 -11.30 -1.84 8.57
CA ARG A 116 -11.82 -1.35 9.86
C ARG A 116 -11.09 -0.11 10.35
N ASN A 117 -9.77 -0.07 10.18
CA ASN A 117 -8.95 1.07 10.63
C ASN A 117 -8.76 2.16 9.56
N LYS A 118 -9.39 2.01 8.39
CA LYS A 118 -9.24 2.93 7.24
C LYS A 118 -7.77 3.24 6.92
N LEU A 119 -6.95 2.19 6.90
CA LEU A 119 -5.51 2.30 6.61
C LEU A 119 -5.24 2.47 5.12
N TYR A 120 -6.26 2.32 4.28
CA TYR A 120 -6.23 2.60 2.84
C TYR A 120 -6.34 4.09 2.53
N CYS A 121 -7.00 4.87 3.38
CA CYS A 121 -7.14 6.31 3.20
C CYS A 121 -5.87 7.04 3.66
N SER A 122 -5.20 7.71 2.73
CA SER A 122 -4.08 8.60 3.04
C SER A 122 -4.52 9.76 3.95
N ASN A 123 -3.61 10.26 4.79
CA ASN A 123 -3.83 11.46 5.60
C ASN A 123 -4.14 12.66 4.70
N LYS A 124 -3.55 12.73 3.49
CA LYS A 124 -3.90 13.73 2.47
C LYS A 124 -5.37 13.64 2.06
N SER A 125 -5.85 12.45 1.69
CA SER A 125 -7.26 12.19 1.34
C SER A 125 -8.19 12.57 2.50
N LYS A 126 -7.86 12.14 3.73
CA LYS A 126 -8.63 12.45 4.96
C LYS A 126 -8.72 13.95 5.22
N LEU A 127 -7.60 14.67 5.11
CA LEU A 127 -7.57 16.11 5.32
C LEU A 127 -8.35 16.85 4.24
N GLN A 128 -8.18 16.45 2.98
CA GLN A 128 -8.93 17.00 1.85
C GLN A 128 -10.43 16.82 2.03
N GLU A 129 -10.88 15.62 2.39
CA GLU A 129 -12.29 15.33 2.61
C GLU A 129 -12.87 16.17 3.75
N TYR A 130 -12.15 16.32 4.87
CA TYR A 130 -12.59 17.15 6.00
C TYR A 130 -12.84 18.61 5.57
N PHE A 131 -11.87 19.23 4.90
CA PHE A 131 -12.00 20.62 4.46
C PHE A 131 -13.02 20.81 3.34
N GLN A 132 -13.10 19.86 2.40
CA GLN A 132 -14.09 19.90 1.33
C GLN A 132 -15.51 19.79 1.89
N ARG A 133 -15.75 18.93 2.88
CA ARG A 133 -17.06 18.81 3.53
C ARG A 133 -17.42 20.07 4.31
N LYS A 134 -16.49 20.60 5.11
CA LYS A 134 -16.75 21.72 6.04
C LYS A 134 -16.75 23.11 5.38
N TYR A 135 -15.88 23.33 4.39
CA TYR A 135 -15.62 24.65 3.80
C TYR A 135 -15.76 24.69 2.27
N LYS A 136 -16.12 23.57 1.62
CA LYS A 136 -16.24 23.46 0.15
C LYS A 136 -14.97 23.84 -0.63
N ARG A 137 -13.82 23.79 0.04
CA ARG A 137 -12.48 24.06 -0.50
C ARG A 137 -11.50 23.04 0.04
N VAL A 138 -10.41 22.82 -0.67
CA VAL A 138 -9.35 21.87 -0.29
C VAL A 138 -8.09 22.60 0.20
N PRO A 139 -7.29 22.00 1.09
CA PRO A 139 -6.02 22.55 1.51
C PRO A 139 -4.97 22.45 0.40
N ILE A 140 -4.00 23.37 0.41
CA ILE A 140 -2.95 23.48 -0.60
C ILE A 140 -1.61 23.08 0.04
N TYR A 141 -0.87 22.23 -0.65
CA TYR A 141 0.47 21.82 -0.26
C TYR A 141 1.51 22.69 -0.95
N ARG A 142 2.54 23.11 -0.21
CA ARG A 142 3.64 23.94 -0.74
C ARG A 142 4.97 23.40 -0.24
N LEU A 143 5.92 23.24 -1.17
CA LEU A 143 7.31 22.96 -0.81
C LEU A 143 7.88 24.18 -0.09
N LEU A 144 8.39 23.98 1.12
CA LEU A 144 8.99 25.03 1.95
C LEU A 144 10.50 25.05 1.79
N SER A 145 11.12 23.88 1.69
CA SER A 145 12.54 23.74 1.40
C SER A 145 12.88 22.35 0.88
N GLU A 146 13.96 22.26 0.13
CA GLU A 146 14.62 21.00 -0.23
C GLU A 146 16.11 21.12 0.10
N LYS A 147 16.68 20.09 0.75
CA LYS A 147 18.08 20.09 1.22
C LYS A 147 18.73 18.73 1.00
N GLY A 148 20.06 18.71 0.93
CA GLY A 148 20.84 17.48 0.79
C GLY A 148 21.22 17.14 -0.66
N PRO A 149 22.12 16.17 -0.85
CA PRO A 149 22.61 15.76 -2.16
C PRO A 149 21.50 15.05 -2.95
N GLU A 150 21.64 14.98 -4.28
CA GLU A 150 20.58 14.49 -5.18
C GLU A 150 20.10 13.06 -4.84
N HIS A 151 21.02 12.19 -4.42
CA HIS A 151 20.73 10.82 -4.00
C HIS A 151 20.23 10.68 -2.54
N LYS A 152 20.13 11.78 -1.79
CA LYS A 152 19.65 11.82 -0.40
C LYS A 152 19.00 13.15 -0.05
N LYS A 153 18.12 13.62 -0.95
CA LYS A 153 17.42 14.89 -0.80
C LYS A 153 16.30 14.74 0.22
N THR A 154 16.18 15.71 1.11
CA THR A 154 15.09 15.84 2.08
C THR A 154 14.19 16.99 1.66
N PHE A 155 12.89 16.73 1.59
CA PHE A 155 11.84 17.67 1.21
C PHE A 155 11.04 18.05 2.43
N LYS A 156 10.86 19.36 2.65
CA LYS A 156 9.97 19.90 3.69
C LYS A 156 8.76 20.53 3.03
N VAL A 157 7.57 20.05 3.36
CA VAL A 157 6.30 20.50 2.77
C VAL A 157 5.38 21.02 3.87
N GLY A 158 4.72 22.14 3.62
CA GLY A 158 3.67 22.70 4.47
C GLY A 158 2.30 22.50 3.83
N VAL A 159 1.30 22.20 4.64
CA VAL A 159 -0.11 22.18 4.22
C VAL A 159 -0.83 23.40 4.78
N PHE A 160 -1.54 24.10 3.90
CA PHE A 160 -2.16 25.39 4.17
C PHE A 160 -3.64 25.36 3.83
N PHE A 161 -4.45 26.09 4.59
CA PHE A 161 -5.82 26.41 4.22
C PHE A 161 -5.99 27.92 4.28
N SER A 162 -6.30 28.51 3.12
CA SER A 162 -6.17 29.95 2.89
C SER A 162 -4.76 30.45 3.25
N TYR A 163 -4.62 31.30 4.28
CA TYR A 163 -3.33 31.85 4.73
C TYR A 163 -2.76 31.11 5.95
N LYS A 164 -3.51 30.18 6.56
CA LYS A 164 -3.10 29.49 7.79
C LYS A 164 -2.36 28.20 7.46
N LYS A 165 -1.15 28.05 7.99
CA LYS A 165 -0.41 26.78 8.01
C LYS A 165 -1.11 25.82 8.98
N LEU A 166 -1.56 24.68 8.47
CA LEU A 166 -2.21 23.64 9.27
C LEU A 166 -1.21 22.63 9.82
N GLY A 167 -0.15 22.34 9.07
CA GLY A 167 0.89 21.37 9.43
C GLY A 167 2.08 21.43 8.49
N GLU A 168 3.17 20.76 8.88
CA GLU A 168 4.38 20.62 8.06
C GLU A 168 5.01 19.24 8.24
N GLY A 169 5.54 18.67 7.16
CA GLY A 169 6.14 17.35 7.11
C GLY A 169 7.49 17.38 6.40
N GLU A 170 8.37 16.45 6.75
CA GLU A 170 9.70 16.35 6.18
C GLU A 170 10.04 14.89 5.88
N ALA A 171 10.46 14.60 4.65
CA ALA A 171 10.75 13.23 4.22
C ALA A 171 11.71 13.19 3.02
N PHE A 172 12.14 11.99 2.62
CA PHE A 172 13.05 11.79 1.48
C PHE A 172 12.35 11.91 0.12
N SER A 173 11.02 11.99 0.10
CA SER A 173 10.24 12.27 -1.09
C SER A 173 9.20 13.36 -0.83
N LYS A 174 8.83 14.12 -1.87
CA LYS A 174 7.76 15.13 -1.78
C LYS A 174 6.43 14.51 -1.33
N LYS A 175 6.11 13.31 -1.82
CA LYS A 175 4.86 12.60 -1.52
C LYS A 175 4.77 12.21 -0.05
N GLU A 176 5.85 11.67 0.53
CA GLU A 176 5.89 11.36 1.96
C GLU A 176 5.87 12.61 2.83
N ALA A 177 6.55 13.69 2.41
CA ALA A 177 6.54 14.95 3.13
C ALA A 177 5.14 15.60 3.16
N GLU A 178 4.39 15.49 2.07
CA GLU A 178 2.98 15.89 2.01
C GLU A 178 2.11 15.06 2.98
N GLU A 179 2.32 13.74 3.00
CA GLU A 179 1.57 12.82 3.84
C GLU A 179 1.83 13.07 5.34
N GLU A 180 3.10 13.32 5.70
CA GLU A 180 3.52 13.78 7.03
C GLU A 180 2.87 15.12 7.40
N ALA A 181 2.87 16.10 6.48
CA ALA A 181 2.26 17.40 6.72
C ALA A 181 0.76 17.26 6.98
N ALA A 182 0.08 16.40 6.20
CA ALA A 182 -1.33 16.09 6.36
C ALA A 182 -1.63 15.42 7.71
N LYS A 183 -0.79 14.47 8.12
CA LYS A 183 -0.89 13.79 9.42
C LYS A 183 -0.80 14.79 10.57
N LYS A 184 0.20 15.69 10.57
CA LYS A 184 0.33 16.72 11.61
C LYS A 184 -0.83 17.71 11.60
N ALA A 185 -1.34 18.08 10.42
CA ALA A 185 -2.52 18.92 10.31
C ALA A 185 -3.77 18.27 10.91
N LEU A 186 -4.01 16.97 10.63
CA LEU A 186 -5.12 16.21 11.21
C LEU A 186 -4.99 16.08 12.74
N GLN A 187 -3.78 15.88 13.26
CA GLN A 187 -3.53 15.87 14.70
C GLN A 187 -3.88 17.22 15.34
N ASN A 188 -3.40 18.33 14.77
CA ASN A 188 -3.69 19.67 15.24
C ASN A 188 -5.20 19.97 15.26
N LEU A 189 -5.94 19.51 14.24
CA LEU A 189 -7.40 19.65 14.19
C LEU A 189 -8.12 18.85 15.28
N LYS A 190 -7.62 17.66 15.63
CA LYS A 190 -8.18 16.85 16.73
C LYS A 190 -7.94 17.47 18.11
N PHE A 191 -6.87 18.24 18.30
CA PHE A 191 -6.63 18.99 19.54
C PHE A 191 -7.50 20.24 19.69
N LEU A 192 -8.12 20.70 18.60
CA LEU A 192 -8.97 21.89 18.55
C LEU A 192 -10.48 21.57 18.62
N LEU A 193 -10.84 20.29 18.66
CA LEU A 193 -12.21 19.75 18.74
C LEU A 193 -12.39 19.03 20.08
#